data_AF-A0A349U2H5-F1
#
_entry.id   AF-A0A349U2H5-F1
#
_cell.length_a   1.000
_cell.length_b   1.000
_cell.length_c   1.000
_cell.angle_alpha   90.00
_cell.angle_beta   90.00
_cell.angle_gamma   90.00
#
_symmetry.space_group_name_H-M   'P 1'
#
loop_
_entity.id
_entity.type
_entity.pdbx_description
1 polymer ?
#
loop_
_entity_poly.entity_id
_entity_poly.type
_entity_poly.pdbx_seq_one_letter_code
_entity_poly.pdbx_strand_id
1 'polypeptide(L)' 'MASRVDSAVRAIVDSAYSKSRELMAKNRDKLEKLAQALVEHETLQAEEVYELLGITPRQIHKLS' A
#
# COMPACT_ATOMS: atom_id res chain seq x y z
N MET A 1 19.57 -20.29 20.82
CA MET A 1 19.85 -19.72 19.48
C MET A 1 18.55 -19.41 18.72
N ALA A 2 17.57 -20.33 18.68
CA ALA A 2 16.26 -20.09 18.05
C ALA A 2 15.54 -18.81 18.53
N SER A 3 15.50 -18.58 19.85
CA SER A 3 14.81 -17.42 20.46
C SER A 3 15.27 -16.04 19.95
N ARG A 4 16.53 -15.88 19.55
CA ARG A 4 17.04 -14.60 19.02
C ARG A 4 16.58 -14.37 17.58
N VAL A 5 16.50 -15.43 16.77
CA VAL A 5 16.01 -15.37 15.39
C VAL A 5 14.52 -15.09 15.38
N ASP A 6 13.73 -15.80 16.19
CA ASP A 6 12.29 -15.57 16.32
C ASP A 6 11.98 -14.13 16.77
N SER A 7 12.74 -13.60 17.73
CA SER A 7 12.59 -12.21 18.19
C SER A 7 12.91 -11.19 17.09
N ALA A 8 13.93 -11.45 16.27
CA ALA A 8 14.29 -10.58 15.15
C ALA A 8 13.22 -10.60 14.05
N VAL A 9 12.69 -11.79 13.71
CA VAL A 9 11.58 -11.92 12.75
C VAL A 9 10.36 -11.16 13.25
N ARG A 10 10.01 -11.32 14.52
CA ARG A 10 8.88 -10.60 15.12
C ARG A 10 9.06 -9.08 15.05
N ALA A 11 10.25 -8.58 15.38
CA ALA A 11 10.56 -7.16 15.31
C ALA A 11 10.44 -6.59 13.87
N ILE A 12 10.86 -7.35 12.85
CA ILE A 12 10.73 -6.94 11.45
C ILE A 12 9.25 -6.84 11.06
N VAL A 13 8.44 -7.85 11.40
CA VAL A 13 7.01 -7.87 11.09
C VAL A 13 6.28 -6.74 11.81
N ASP A 14 6.55 -6.54 13.10
CA ASP A 14 5.90 -5.48 13.90
C ASP A 14 6.27 -4.08 13.38
N SER A 15 7.53 -3.89 12.95
CA SER A 15 7.98 -2.65 12.32
C SER A 15 7.30 -2.40 10.97
N ALA A 16 7.25 -3.42 10.11
CA ALA A 16 6.56 -3.33 8.81
C ALA A 16 5.07 -3.04 8.98
N TYR A 17 4.43 -3.66 9.97
CA TYR A 17 3.02 -3.44 10.30
C TYR A 17 2.77 -2.02 10.79
N SER A 18 3.58 -1.54 11.73
CA SER A 18 3.47 -0.18 12.27
C SER A 18 3.66 0.87 11.18
N LYS A 19 4.67 0.69 10.33
CA LYS A 19 4.91 1.57 9.17
C LYS A 19 3.74 1.56 8.20
N SER A 20 3.18 0.39 7.91
CA SER A 20 2.02 0.25 7.03
C SER A 20 0.80 0.97 7.60
N ARG A 21 0.51 0.79 8.89
CA ARG A 21 -0.57 1.50 9.58
C ARG A 21 -0.39 3.01 9.54
N GLU A 22 0.81 3.50 9.80
CA GLU A 22 1.12 4.93 9.73
C GLU A 22 0.90 5.48 8.32
N LEU A 23 1.37 4.77 7.29
CA LEU A 23 1.15 5.16 5.90
C LEU A 23 -0.34 5.18 5.53
N MET A 24 -1.10 4.16 5.95
CA MET A 24 -2.55 4.11 5.71
C MET A 24 -3.28 5.25 6.42
N ALA A 25 -2.91 5.56 7.67
CA ALA A 25 -3.49 6.68 8.41
C ALA A 25 -3.17 8.03 7.77
N LYS A 26 -1.92 8.24 7.32
CA LYS A 26 -1.47 9.46 6.64
C LYS A 26 -2.13 9.67 5.26
N ASN A 27 -2.55 8.60 4.60
CA ASN A 27 -3.19 8.64 3.27
C ASN A 27 -4.66 8.19 3.34
N ARG A 28 -5.32 8.43 4.49
CA ARG A 28 -6.70 7.99 4.71
C ARG A 28 -7.66 8.57 3.68
N ASP A 29 -7.44 9.82 3.28
CA ASP A 29 -8.18 10.52 2.22
C ASP A 29 -8.11 9.77 0.87
N LYS A 30 -6.93 9.28 0.49
CA LYS A 30 -6.72 8.50 -0.73
C LYS A 30 -7.41 7.14 -0.66
N LEU A 31 -7.38 6.51 0.51
CA LEU A 31 -8.10 5.25 0.74
C LEU A 31 -9.62 5.43 0.62
N GLU A 32 -10.16 6.54 1.13
CA GLU A 32 -11.60 6.84 1.00
C GLU A 32 -12.01 7.13 -0.44
N LYS A 33 -11.19 7.89 -1.19
CA LYS A 33 -11.42 8.10 -2.64
C LYS A 33 -11.44 6.79 -3.41
N LEU A 34 -10.49 5.89 -3.14
CA LEU A 34 -10.46 4.56 -3.76
C LEU A 34 -11.68 3.73 -3.40
N ALA A 35 -12.07 3.72 -2.12
CA ALA A 35 -13.23 2.98 -1.67
C ALA A 35 -14.51 3.47 -2.35
N GLN A 36 -14.71 4.79 -2.44
CA GLN A 36 -15.85 5.39 -3.11
C GLN A 36 -15.87 5.05 -4.61
N ALA A 37 -14.73 5.17 -5.28
CA ALA A 37 -14.61 4.83 -6.69
C ALA A 37 -14.87 3.34 -6.96
N LEU A 38 -14.43 2.44 -6.08
CA LEU A 38 -14.72 1.00 -6.20
C LEU A 38 -16.19 0.67 -5.94
N VAL A 39 -16.88 1.44 -5.09
CA VAL A 39 -18.33 1.29 -4.90
C VAL A 39 -19.09 1.67 -6.16
N GLU A 40 -18.61 2.65 -6.92
CA GLU A 40 -19.26 3.13 -8.16
C GLU A 40 -18.90 2.29 -9.38
N HIS A 41 -17.65 1.85 -9.51
CA HIS A 41 -17.11 1.23 -10.73
C HIS A 41 -16.83 -0.29 -10.61
N GLU A 42 -16.97 -0.88 -9.43
CA GLU A 42 -16.67 -2.29 -9.06
C GLU A 42 -15.21 -2.72 -9.23
N THR A 43 -14.50 -2.19 -10.21
CA THR A 43 -13.10 -2.44 -10.53
C THR A 43 -12.42 -1.16 -11.00
N LEU A 44 -11.12 -1.03 -10.77
CA LEU A 44 -10.30 0.08 -11.24
C LEU A 44 -9.00 -0.46 -11.83
N GLN A 45 -8.60 0.05 -12.99
CA GLN A 45 -7.29 -0.21 -13.59
C GLN A 45 -6.22 0.63 -12.90
N ALA A 46 -4.96 0.20 -13.03
CA ALA A 46 -3.84 0.89 -12.39
C ALA A 46 -3.72 2.36 -12.83
N GLU A 47 -3.95 2.66 -14.12
CA GLU A 47 -3.93 4.02 -14.68
C GLU A 47 -5.00 4.91 -14.03
N GLU A 48 -6.23 4.39 -13.89
CA GLU A 48 -7.33 5.10 -13.24
C GLU A 48 -7.04 5.40 -11.77
N VAL A 49 -6.38 4.48 -11.06
CA VAL A 49 -5.94 4.68 -9.67
C VAL A 49 -4.88 5.78 -9.58
N TYR A 50 -3.90 5.80 -10.49
CA TYR A 50 -2.85 6.84 -10.48
C TYR A 50 -3.44 8.23 -10.75
N GLU A 51 -4.33 8.34 -11.74
CA GLU A 51 -5.04 9.59 -12.06
C GLU A 51 -5.92 10.05 -10.89
N LEU A 52 -6.74 9.15 -10.31
CA LEU A 52 -7.63 9.45 -9.19
C LEU A 52 -6.88 9.96 -7.95
N LEU A 53 -5.70 9.40 -7.69
CA LEU A 53 -4.89 9.74 -6.53
C LEU A 53 -3.85 10.84 -6.79
N GLY A 54 -3.71 11.28 -8.05
CA GLY A 54 -2.65 12.22 -8.46
C GLY A 54 -1.24 11.71 -8.17
N ILE A 55 -1.04 10.39 -8.27
CA ILE A 55 0.25 9.74 -7.99
C ILE A 55 0.95 9.46 -9.30
N THR A 56 2.23 9.84 -9.41
CA THR A 56 3.03 9.52 -10.59
C THR A 56 3.09 7.99 -10.79
N PRO A 57 2.68 7.49 -11.97
CA PRO A 57 2.72 6.05 -12.26
C PRO A 57 4.13 5.50 -12.04
N ARG A 58 4.19 4.32 -11.40
CA ARG A 58 5.47 3.63 -11.27
C ARG A 58 5.97 3.26 -12.66
N GLN A 59 7.23 3.61 -12.97
CA GLN A 59 7.85 3.18 -14.23
C GLN A 59 7.89 1.65 -14.27
N ILE A 60 7.03 1.06 -15.11
CA ILE A 60 7.09 -0.36 -15.42
C ILE A 60 8.30 -0.55 -16.31
N HIS A 61 9.41 -1.00 -15.73
CA HIS A 61 10.52 -1.51 -16.53
C HIS A 61 9.99 -2.77 -17.23
N LYS A 62 9.59 -2.63 -18.50
CA LYS A 62 9.38 -3.78 -19.36
C LYS A 62 10.74 -4.45 -19.47
N LEU A 63 10.86 -5.66 -18.92
CA LEU A 63 11.97 -6.56 -19.22
C LEU A 63 11.84 -6.87 -20.72
N SER A 64 12.50 -6.04 -21.54
CA SER A 64 12.73 -6.33 -22.96
C SER A 64 13.86 -7.31 -23.12
#